data_AF-A0A7K3AEM5-F1
#
_entry.id   AF-A0A7K3AEM5-F1
#
_cell.length_a   1.000
_cell.length_b   1.000
_cell.length_c   1.000
_cell.angle_alpha   90.00
_cell.angle_beta   90.00
_cell.angle_gamma   90.00
#
_symmetry.space_group_name_H-M   'P 1'
#
loop_
_entity.id
_entity.type
_entity.pdbx_description
1 polymer ?
#
loop_
_entity_poly.entity_id
_entity_poly.type
_entity_poly.pdbx_seq_one_letter_code
_entity_poly.pdbx_strand_id
1 'polypeptide(L)'
;MTTTHPGSLLRLLREEADAAAFHTVGAEPEHVEDAPAIRALPAAHRRRGAALAGLYETAGDLASLRDVEDVLRVIVRRARTLVGTDVAYLLLSDAEAGDTYVYVTDGITTEAFRTGRLAVGTGLDGLVAETAQPCHTP
;
A
#
# COMPACT_ATOMS: atom_id res chain seq x y z
N MET A 1 25.86 36.60 -23.69
CA MET A 1 25.82 35.12 -23.64
C MET A 1 25.96 34.72 -22.19
N THR A 2 24.84 34.47 -21.50
CA THR A 2 24.81 33.97 -20.13
C THR A 2 25.19 32.49 -20.15
N THR A 3 26.38 32.17 -19.66
CA THR A 3 26.88 30.80 -19.57
C THR A 3 26.15 30.05 -18.46
N THR A 4 25.21 29.20 -18.85
CA THR A 4 24.47 28.28 -17.96
C THR A 4 25.45 27.39 -17.21
N HIS A 5 25.54 27.57 -15.89
CA HIS A 5 26.43 26.77 -15.06
C HIS A 5 25.76 25.44 -14.71
N PRO A 6 26.38 24.28 -14.98
CA PRO A 6 25.78 22.97 -14.77
C PRO A 6 25.35 22.72 -13.31
N GLY A 7 26.07 23.27 -12.33
CA GLY A 7 25.70 23.19 -10.91
C GLY A 7 24.38 23.88 -10.57
N SER A 8 24.02 24.95 -11.29
CA SER A 8 22.78 25.68 -11.09
C SER A 8 21.56 24.88 -11.58
N LEU A 9 21.69 24.14 -12.68
CA LEU A 9 20.64 23.27 -13.21
C LEU A 9 20.38 22.08 -12.27
N LEU A 10 21.44 21.44 -11.76
CA LEU A 10 21.33 20.34 -10.80
C LEU A 10 20.65 20.79 -9.50
N ARG A 11 20.92 22.02 -9.05
CA ARG A 11 20.26 22.60 -7.87
C ARG A 11 18.77 22.81 -8.11
N LEU A 12 18.38 23.38 -9.25
CA LEU A 12 16.97 23.57 -9.62
C LEU A 12 16.23 22.24 -9.82
N LEU A 13 16.89 21.22 -10.36
CA LEU A 13 16.32 19.87 -10.43
C LEU A 13 16.05 19.29 -9.03
N ARG A 14 16.96 19.51 -8.08
CA ARG A 14 16.84 19.04 -6.69
C ARG A 14 15.78 19.80 -5.89
N GLU A 15 15.63 21.09 -6.11
CA GLU A 15 14.70 21.97 -5.37
C GLU A 15 13.28 22.00 -5.96
N GLU A 16 12.98 21.16 -6.96
CA GLU A 16 11.68 21.11 -7.64
C GLU A 16 11.22 22.47 -8.19
N ALA A 17 12.18 23.32 -8.57
CA ALA A 17 11.90 24.63 -9.13
C ALA A 17 11.02 24.55 -10.40
N ASP A 18 10.25 25.59 -10.66
CA ASP A 18 9.38 25.69 -11.82
C ASP A 18 10.17 25.96 -13.12
N ALA A 19 9.51 25.80 -14.27
CA ALA A 19 10.13 26.01 -15.57
C ALA A 19 10.72 27.43 -15.72
N ALA A 20 10.07 28.44 -15.12
CA ALA A 20 10.55 29.81 -15.13
C ALA A 20 11.93 29.95 -14.48
N ALA A 21 12.18 29.24 -13.37
CA ALA A 21 13.48 29.24 -12.71
C ALA A 21 14.59 28.63 -13.58
N PHE A 22 14.31 27.62 -14.40
CA PHE A 22 15.30 27.09 -15.35
C PHE A 22 15.64 28.09 -16.46
N HIS A 23 14.66 28.84 -16.95
CA HIS A 23 14.89 29.90 -17.93
C HIS A 23 15.73 31.05 -17.37
N THR A 24 15.60 31.40 -16.09
CA THR A 24 16.42 32.47 -15.46
C THR A 24 17.91 32.17 -15.42
N VAL A 25 18.30 30.89 -15.49
CA VAL A 25 19.71 30.45 -15.52
C VAL A 25 20.21 30.26 -16.96
N GLY A 26 19.36 30.52 -17.97
CA GLY A 26 19.69 30.33 -19.38
C GLY A 26 19.62 28.88 -19.82
N ALA A 27 18.79 28.04 -19.18
CA ALA A 27 18.59 26.67 -19.65
C ALA A 27 18.00 26.66 -21.06
N GLU A 28 18.63 25.94 -21.98
CA GLU A 28 18.07 25.65 -23.30
C GLU A 28 16.72 24.94 -23.15
N PRO A 29 15.76 25.17 -24.06
CA PRO A 29 14.39 24.63 -23.96
C PRO A 29 14.35 23.10 -23.82
N GLU A 30 15.27 22.39 -24.48
CA GLU A 30 15.43 20.94 -24.36
C GLU A 30 15.69 20.47 -22.91
N HIS A 31 16.48 21.22 -22.13
CA HIS A 31 16.78 20.86 -20.75
C HIS A 31 15.60 21.10 -19.81
N VAL A 32 14.73 22.06 -20.14
CA VAL A 32 13.50 22.33 -19.39
C VAL A 32 12.45 21.26 -19.67
N GLU A 33 12.40 20.76 -20.91
CA GLU A 33 11.54 19.64 -21.31
C GLU A 33 11.98 18.30 -20.71
N ASP A 34 13.30 18.08 -20.56
CA ASP A 34 13.85 16.86 -19.96
C ASP A 34 13.81 16.87 -18.42
N ALA A 35 13.70 18.04 -17.80
CA ALA A 35 13.75 18.18 -16.34
C ALA A 35 12.72 17.31 -15.59
N PRO A 36 11.44 17.17 -16.02
CA PRO A 36 10.49 16.26 -15.40
C PRO A 36 10.90 14.79 -15.51
N ALA A 37 11.42 14.36 -16.66
CA ALA A 37 11.87 12.98 -16.89
C ALA A 37 13.08 12.64 -16.00
N ILE A 38 14.05 13.56 -15.92
CA ILE A 38 15.23 13.42 -15.06
C ILE A 38 14.83 13.38 -13.58
N ARG A 39 13.81 14.14 -13.16
CA ARG A 39 13.27 14.10 -11.79
C ARG A 39 12.52 12.80 -11.49
N ALA A 40 11.76 12.31 -12.47
CA ALA A 40 10.94 11.11 -12.31
C ALA A 40 11.79 9.85 -12.07
N LEU A 41 12.98 9.77 -12.65
CA LEU A 41 13.87 8.61 -12.55
C LEU A 41 14.32 8.33 -11.09
N PRO A 42 14.99 9.25 -10.36
CA PRO A 42 15.31 9.05 -8.95
C PRO A 42 14.09 8.85 -8.06
N ALA A 43 12.98 9.55 -8.34
CA ALA A 43 11.74 9.41 -7.57
C ALA A 43 11.13 8.00 -7.74
N ALA A 44 11.10 7.48 -8.96
CA ALA A 44 10.67 6.11 -9.26
C ALA A 44 11.59 5.07 -8.61
N HIS A 45 12.91 5.29 -8.66
CA HIS A 45 13.88 4.43 -7.95
C HIS A 45 13.67 4.45 -6.43
N ARG A 46 13.46 5.63 -5.82
CA ARG A 46 13.14 5.74 -4.38
C ARG A 46 11.83 5.05 -4.03
N ARG A 47 10.77 5.23 -4.83
CA ARG A 47 9.48 4.53 -4.66
C ARG A 47 9.66 3.02 -4.72
N ARG A 48 10.41 2.51 -5.70
CA ARG A 48 10.68 1.08 -5.85
C ARG A 48 11.54 0.53 -4.71
N GLY A 49 12.52 1.30 -4.26
CA GLY A 49 13.33 0.98 -3.08
C GLY A 49 12.48 0.91 -1.81
N ALA A 50 11.60 1.88 -1.57
CA ALA A 50 10.67 1.87 -0.45
C ALA A 50 9.68 0.71 -0.52
N ALA A 51 9.15 0.40 -1.70
CA ALA A 51 8.27 -0.75 -1.91
C ALA A 51 8.99 -2.09 -1.65
N LEU A 52 10.23 -2.26 -2.13
CA LEU A 52 11.04 -3.44 -1.87
C LEU A 52 11.41 -3.57 -0.39
N ALA A 53 11.78 -2.47 0.27
CA ALA A 53 12.04 -2.45 1.70
C ALA A 53 10.80 -2.89 2.49
N GLY A 54 9.62 -2.34 2.16
CA GLY A 54 8.36 -2.77 2.76
C GLY A 54 8.06 -4.25 2.50
N LEU A 55 8.31 -4.77 1.29
CA LEU A 55 8.14 -6.20 0.99
C LEU A 55 9.10 -7.09 1.81
N TYR A 56 10.37 -6.71 1.93
CA TYR A 56 11.35 -7.45 2.73
C TYR A 56 11.07 -7.38 4.23
N GLU A 57 10.65 -6.23 4.73
CA GLU A 57 10.19 -6.06 6.11
C GLU A 57 8.96 -6.93 6.37
N THR A 58 8.00 -6.96 5.44
CA THR A 58 6.84 -7.87 5.53
C THR A 58 7.27 -9.33 5.55
N ALA A 59 8.13 -9.75 4.62
CA ALA A 59 8.61 -11.12 4.56
C ALA A 59 9.42 -11.49 5.81
N GLY A 60 10.18 -10.53 6.37
CA GLY A 60 10.91 -10.66 7.62
C GLY A 60 9.99 -10.79 8.82
N ASP A 61 8.97 -9.93 8.94
CA ASP A 61 7.91 -10.03 9.94
C ASP A 61 7.27 -11.41 9.87
N LEU A 62 6.77 -11.81 8.69
CA LEU A 62 6.15 -13.11 8.45
C LEU A 62 7.07 -14.31 8.77
N ALA A 63 8.35 -14.23 8.41
CA ALA A 63 9.33 -15.28 8.69
C ALA A 63 9.81 -15.29 10.15
N SER A 64 9.72 -14.16 10.86
CA SER A 64 10.09 -14.02 12.27
C SER A 64 8.96 -14.44 13.22
N LEU A 65 7.72 -14.37 12.73
CA LEU A 65 6.54 -14.77 13.45
C LEU A 65 6.46 -16.29 13.51
N ARG A 66 6.84 -16.83 14.67
CA ARG A 66 6.62 -18.24 15.02
C ARG A 66 5.17 -18.52 15.39
N ASP A 67 4.34 -17.49 15.44
CA ASP A 67 2.90 -17.55 15.75
C ASP A 67 2.10 -17.00 14.57
N VAL A 68 1.29 -17.88 13.96
CA VAL A 68 0.44 -17.59 12.80
C VAL A 68 -0.60 -16.52 13.13
N GLU A 69 -1.01 -16.40 14.39
CA GLU A 69 -2.03 -15.43 14.78
C GLU A 69 -1.50 -13.99 14.67
N ASP A 70 -0.28 -13.75 15.08
CA ASP A 70 0.37 -12.43 15.00
C ASP A 70 0.58 -11.99 13.54
N VAL A 71 0.89 -12.94 12.65
CA VAL A 71 0.97 -12.69 11.20
C VAL A 71 -0.34 -12.15 10.68
N LEU A 72 -1.44 -12.86 10.99
CA LEU A 72 -2.76 -12.54 10.48
C LEU A 72 -3.25 -11.20 11.05
N ARG A 73 -2.93 -10.87 12.30
CA ARG A 73 -3.15 -9.52 12.88
C ARG A 73 -2.43 -8.43 12.10
N VAL A 74 -1.16 -8.63 11.75
CA VAL A 74 -0.40 -7.66 10.96
C VAL A 74 -1.02 -7.48 9.56
N ILE A 75 -1.42 -8.58 8.91
CA ILE A 75 -2.06 -8.55 7.59
C ILE A 75 -3.37 -7.76 7.63
N VAL A 76 -4.26 -8.05 8.58
CA VAL A 76 -5.57 -7.37 8.70
C VAL A 76 -5.40 -5.88 8.95
N ARG A 77 -4.48 -5.50 9.87
CA ARG A 77 -4.17 -4.09 10.15
C ARG A 77 -3.63 -3.35 8.92
N ARG A 78 -2.73 -3.98 8.16
CA ARG A 78 -2.17 -3.40 6.93
C ARG A 78 -3.23 -3.28 5.84
N ALA A 79 -4.10 -4.27 5.67
CA ALA A 79 -5.20 -4.22 4.70
C ALA A 79 -6.14 -3.04 4.98
N ARG A 80 -6.55 -2.85 6.24
CA ARG A 80 -7.36 -1.69 6.66
C ARG A 80 -6.70 -0.36 6.31
N THR A 81 -5.41 -0.24 6.61
CA THR A 81 -4.62 0.98 6.33
C THR A 81 -4.50 1.24 4.83
N LEU A 82 -4.26 0.19 4.03
CA LEU A 82 -4.07 0.30 2.58
C LEU A 82 -5.37 0.69 1.86
N VAL A 83 -6.50 0.07 2.23
CA VAL A 83 -7.81 0.33 1.61
C VAL A 83 -8.45 1.60 2.16
N GLY A 84 -8.07 2.02 3.38
CA GLY A 84 -8.60 3.23 4.02
C GLY A 84 -10.00 3.02 4.61
N THR A 85 -10.29 1.83 5.14
CA THR A 85 -11.58 1.50 5.76
C THR A 85 -11.56 1.68 7.27
N ASP A 86 -12.74 1.85 7.88
CA ASP A 86 -12.87 1.95 9.33
C ASP A 86 -12.56 0.63 10.03
N VAL A 87 -12.83 -0.50 9.36
CA VAL A 87 -12.66 -1.86 9.91
C VAL A 87 -12.10 -2.82 8.86
N ALA A 88 -11.42 -3.86 9.34
CA ALA A 88 -11.09 -5.05 8.56
C ALA A 88 -11.08 -6.29 9.46
N TYR A 89 -11.34 -7.47 8.89
CA TYR A 89 -11.35 -8.73 9.63
C TYR A 89 -11.05 -9.92 8.72
N LEU A 90 -10.73 -11.06 9.35
CA LEU A 90 -10.50 -12.34 8.70
C LEU A 90 -11.43 -13.39 9.32
N LEU A 91 -12.17 -14.09 8.46
CA LEU A 91 -13.00 -15.24 8.81
C LEU A 91 -12.23 -16.53 8.49
N LEU A 92 -12.30 -17.51 9.39
CA LEU A 92 -11.84 -18.87 9.12
C LEU A 92 -13.03 -19.82 9.06
N SER A 93 -12.94 -20.81 8.18
CA SER A 93 -13.92 -21.89 8.11
C SER A 93 -13.62 -22.97 9.15
N ASP A 94 -14.64 -23.42 9.86
CA ASP A 94 -14.61 -24.57 10.74
C ASP A 94 -15.35 -25.73 10.06
N ALA A 95 -14.60 -26.69 9.54
CA ALA A 95 -15.15 -27.81 8.78
C ALA A 95 -15.97 -28.78 9.65
N GLU A 96 -15.67 -28.87 10.95
CA GLU A 96 -16.39 -29.75 11.88
C GLU A 96 -17.72 -29.12 12.30
N ALA A 97 -17.72 -27.82 12.59
CA ALA A 97 -18.92 -27.09 12.96
C ALA A 97 -19.80 -26.69 11.76
N GLY A 98 -19.23 -26.65 10.54
CA GLY A 98 -19.95 -26.28 9.32
C GLY A 98 -20.27 -24.78 9.22
N ASP A 99 -19.49 -23.94 9.90
CA ASP A 99 -19.67 -22.49 9.95
C ASP A 99 -18.32 -21.77 9.73
N THR A 100 -18.36 -20.44 9.68
CA THR A 100 -17.16 -19.60 9.74
C THR A 100 -17.16 -18.82 11.04
N TYR A 101 -15.98 -18.41 11.50
CA TYR A 101 -15.85 -17.61 12.70
C TYR A 101 -14.83 -16.49 12.49
N VAL A 102 -15.05 -15.39 13.20
CA VAL A 102 -14.14 -14.26 13.21
C VAL A 102 -12.86 -14.67 13.94
N TYR A 103 -11.75 -14.68 13.21
CA TYR A 103 -10.45 -15.07 13.76
C TYR A 103 -9.62 -13.86 14.18
N VAL A 104 -9.56 -12.84 13.32
CA VAL A 104 -8.81 -11.61 13.57
C VAL A 104 -9.65 -10.41 13.16
N THR A 105 -9.57 -9.32 13.92
CA THR A 105 -10.22 -8.03 13.61
C THR A 105 -9.26 -6.87 13.84
N ASP A 106 -9.43 -5.78 13.09
CA ASP A 106 -8.83 -4.48 13.35
C ASP A 106 -9.90 -3.38 13.16
N GLY A 107 -9.99 -2.45 14.11
CA GLY A 107 -10.99 -1.37 14.12
C GLY A 107 -12.38 -1.74 14.67
N ILE A 108 -12.70 -3.03 14.82
CA ILE A 108 -13.98 -3.49 15.40
C ILE A 108 -13.93 -3.41 16.93
N THR A 109 -14.90 -2.73 17.54
CA THR A 109 -14.98 -2.52 19.00
C THR A 109 -16.05 -3.37 19.69
N THR A 110 -16.95 -4.01 18.92
CA THR A 110 -18.06 -4.79 19.45
C THR A 110 -17.65 -6.24 19.72
N GLU A 111 -17.79 -6.67 20.97
CA GLU A 111 -17.40 -8.03 21.37
C GLU A 111 -18.22 -9.10 20.64
N ALA A 112 -19.53 -8.88 20.51
CA ALA A 112 -20.42 -9.81 19.81
C ALA A 112 -19.98 -10.08 18.37
N PHE A 113 -19.33 -9.11 17.72
CA PHE A 113 -18.76 -9.31 16.38
C PHE A 113 -17.43 -10.05 16.45
N ARG A 114 -16.54 -9.69 17.39
CA ARG A 114 -15.24 -10.35 17.56
C ARG A 114 -15.35 -11.85 17.85
N THR A 115 -16.41 -12.26 18.53
CA THR A 115 -16.69 -13.68 18.85
C THR A 115 -17.77 -14.29 17.95
N GLY A 116 -18.14 -13.61 16.87
CA GLY A 116 -19.22 -14.02 15.99
C GLY A 116 -18.90 -15.27 15.18
N ARG A 117 -19.92 -16.11 14.97
CA ARG A 117 -19.91 -17.23 14.02
C ARG A 117 -21.02 -17.03 13.00
N LEU A 118 -20.75 -17.36 11.73
CA LEU A 118 -21.68 -17.20 10.61
C LEU A 118 -21.88 -18.54 9.91
N ALA A 119 -23.13 -18.87 9.57
CA ALA A 119 -23.41 -20.04 8.76
C ALA A 119 -22.77 -19.91 7.37
N VAL A 120 -22.19 -21.00 6.86
CA VAL A 120 -21.60 -21.02 5.51
C VAL A 120 -22.65 -20.64 4.46
N GLY A 121 -22.23 -19.88 3.45
CA GLY A 121 -23.04 -19.60 2.26
C GLY A 121 -24.05 -18.47 2.39
N THR A 122 -23.99 -17.68 3.46
CA THR A 122 -24.83 -16.47 3.62
C THR A 122 -24.01 -15.21 3.38
N GLY A 123 -24.60 -14.18 2.77
CA GLY A 123 -23.94 -12.88 2.63
C GLY A 123 -22.80 -12.83 1.61
N LEU A 124 -22.00 -11.77 1.69
CA LEU A 124 -20.85 -11.54 0.81
C LEU A 124 -19.74 -12.57 1.05
N ASP A 125 -19.48 -12.92 2.30
CA ASP A 125 -18.51 -13.95 2.70
C ASP A 125 -18.89 -15.33 2.16
N GLY A 126 -20.17 -15.69 2.19
CA GLY A 126 -20.69 -16.89 1.55
C GLY A 126 -20.43 -16.91 0.04
N LEU A 127 -20.64 -15.79 -0.64
CA LEU A 127 -20.38 -15.67 -2.08
C LEU A 127 -18.90 -15.81 -2.42
N VAL A 128 -18.00 -15.23 -1.62
CA VAL A 128 -16.54 -15.43 -1.79
C VAL A 128 -16.17 -16.90 -1.57
N ALA A 129 -16.74 -17.54 -0.55
CA ALA A 129 -16.46 -18.94 -0.25
C ALA A 129 -16.89 -19.88 -1.39
N GLU A 130 -18.02 -19.60 -2.05
CA GLU A 130 -18.52 -20.40 -3.18
C GLU A 130 -17.72 -20.14 -4.46
N THR A 131 -17.44 -18.87 -4.78
CA THR A 131 -16.88 -18.48 -6.08
C THR A 131 -15.36 -18.43 -6.11
N ALA A 132 -14.71 -18.38 -4.94
CA ALA A 132 -13.29 -18.06 -4.79
C ALA A 132 -12.86 -16.75 -5.48
N GLN A 133 -13.80 -15.80 -5.62
CA GLN A 133 -13.57 -14.49 -6.23
C GLN A 133 -13.87 -13.35 -5.25
N PRO A 134 -13.15 -12.21 -5.34
CA PRO A 134 -13.49 -11.03 -4.55
C PRO A 134 -14.88 -10.49 -4.89
N CYS A 135 -15.63 -10.07 -3.88
CA CYS A 135 -16.94 -9.42 -4.05
C CYS A 135 -16.98 -8.07 -3.32
N HIS A 136 -17.85 -7.17 -3.77
CA HIS A 136 -18.13 -5.89 -3.11
C HIS A 136 -19.60 -5.51 -3.34
N THR A 137 -20.14 -4.66 -2.48
CA THR A 137 -21.39 -3.93 -2.72
C THR A 137 -21.07 -2.48 -3.08
N PRO A 138 -21.88 -1.82 -3.94
CA PRO A 138 -21.71 -0.40 -4.28
C PRO A 138 -21.79 0.54 -3.08
#